data_AF-A0A418VZ18-F1
#
_entry.id   AF-A0A418VZ18-F1
#
_cell.length_a   1.000
_cell.length_b   1.000
_cell.length_c   1.000
_cell.angle_alpha   90.00
_cell.angle_beta   90.00
_cell.angle_gamma   90.00
#
_symmetry.space_group_name_H-M   'P 1'
#
loop_
_entity.id
_entity.type
_entity.pdbx_description
1 polymer ?
#
loop_
_entity_poly.entity_id
_entity_poly.type
_entity_poly.pdbx_seq_one_letter_code
_entity_poly.pdbx_strand_id
1 'polypeptide(L)'
;MQMHHFTLNAPARLADLPVPVGPLSGLLTSARDHLCALAESAGVTLWVNPHMEGLLAVNDRARAAGTWDEILPAASVRHRSLNRSNAYWIDGRNAEGETVTVQAGLLYDCRERSIGQRFADLSVFYDEPEQQAPVGEFCDVTSEVALGLRGRVVWTNAGWTKPGAGKRGLFRTAQRANKLASWLLWQPDAMVSVVEPHIVPVWSPSRMGIRHMDDATSINYHQVGNGEFPMHFVLFTRSHFFGDLAAMTMSEAA
;
A
#
# COMPACT_ATOMS: atom_id res chain seq x y z
N MET A 1 7.54 27.82 -1.19
CA MET A 1 8.35 27.05 -2.15
C MET A 1 7.40 26.08 -2.84
N GLN A 2 7.07 26.30 -4.12
CA GLN A 2 6.20 25.39 -4.87
C GLN A 2 6.95 24.06 -5.06
N MET A 3 6.48 22.99 -4.42
CA MET A 3 6.98 21.66 -4.70
C MET A 3 6.40 21.22 -6.05
N HIS A 4 7.26 21.10 -7.06
CA HIS A 4 6.88 20.44 -8.30
C HIS A 4 6.57 18.97 -7.98
N HIS A 5 5.29 18.62 -8.00
CA HIS A 5 4.84 17.25 -7.87
C HIS A 5 5.18 16.49 -9.16
N PHE A 6 6.06 15.50 -9.06
CA PHE A 6 6.32 14.56 -10.14
C PHE A 6 5.04 13.77 -10.42
N THR A 7 4.64 13.69 -11.69
CA THR A 7 3.51 12.87 -12.13
C THR A 7 4.03 11.68 -12.92
N LEU A 8 3.71 10.47 -12.45
CA LEU A 8 4.07 9.23 -13.14
C LEU A 8 3.05 8.94 -14.26
N ASN A 9 3.45 9.10 -15.52
CA ASN A 9 2.56 8.91 -16.67
C ASN A 9 2.62 7.50 -17.28
N ALA A 10 3.71 6.78 -17.05
CA ALA A 10 3.94 5.43 -17.55
C ALA A 10 4.63 4.61 -16.46
N PRO A 11 4.60 3.26 -16.54
CA PRO A 11 5.38 2.42 -15.66
C PRO A 11 6.86 2.82 -15.65
N ALA A 12 7.45 2.88 -14.46
CA ALA A 12 8.87 3.15 -14.28
C ALA A 12 9.45 2.20 -13.24
N ARG A 13 10.75 1.87 -13.34
CA ARG A 13 11.40 1.13 -12.26
C ARG A 13 11.45 2.01 -11.01
N LEU A 14 11.33 1.41 -9.84
CA LEU A 14 11.46 2.13 -8.58
C LEU A 14 12.77 2.91 -8.51
N ALA A 15 13.87 2.32 -8.99
CA ALA A 15 15.20 2.93 -9.06
C ALA A 15 15.24 4.22 -9.90
N ASP A 16 14.35 4.36 -10.89
CA ASP A 16 14.33 5.49 -11.81
C ASP A 16 13.40 6.62 -11.33
N LEU A 17 12.65 6.42 -10.23
CA LEU A 17 11.79 7.48 -9.70
C LEU A 17 12.62 8.64 -9.15
N PRO A 18 12.24 9.90 -9.46
CA PRO A 18 12.97 11.06 -8.99
C PRO A 18 12.83 11.22 -7.47
N VAL A 19 13.96 11.48 -6.81
CA VAL A 19 13.99 11.83 -5.39
C VAL A 19 13.92 13.35 -5.25
N PRO A 20 12.97 13.90 -4.48
CA PRO A 20 12.89 15.33 -4.24
C PRO A 20 14.18 15.90 -3.63
N VAL A 21 14.63 17.05 -4.14
CA VAL A 21 15.75 17.79 -3.56
C VAL A 21 15.34 18.34 -2.19
N GLY A 22 16.13 18.07 -1.16
CA GLY A 22 15.86 18.53 0.20
C GLY A 22 16.70 17.82 1.25
N PRO A 23 16.52 18.12 2.54
CA PRO A 23 17.34 17.57 3.62
C PRO A 23 17.26 16.04 3.77
N LEU A 24 16.21 15.43 3.21
CA LEU A 24 15.99 13.98 3.27
C LEU A 24 16.37 13.26 1.96
N SER A 25 16.90 13.97 0.95
CA SER A 25 17.22 13.37 -0.35
C SER A 25 18.22 12.23 -0.25
N GLY A 26 19.25 12.36 0.58
CA GLY A 26 20.24 11.31 0.83
C GLY A 26 19.60 10.05 1.41
N LEU A 27 18.79 10.19 2.47
CA LEU A 27 18.08 9.07 3.09
C LEU A 27 17.13 8.38 2.10
N LEU A 28 16.33 9.15 1.36
CA LEU A 28 15.38 8.61 0.38
C LEU A 28 16.10 7.87 -0.76
N THR A 29 17.22 8.41 -1.24
CA THR A 29 18.04 7.78 -2.29
C THR A 29 18.63 6.46 -1.77
N SER A 30 19.31 6.47 -0.61
CA SER A 30 19.89 5.27 -0.02
C SER A 30 18.83 4.21 0.27
N ALA A 31 17.67 4.59 0.78
CA ALA A 31 16.58 3.64 1.04
C ALA A 31 16.01 3.05 -0.25
N ARG A 32 15.84 3.85 -1.30
CA ARG A 32 15.40 3.38 -2.63
C ARG A 32 16.37 2.35 -3.19
N ASP A 33 17.65 2.71 -3.22
CA ASP A 33 18.70 1.88 -3.82
C ASP A 33 18.86 0.57 -3.02
N HIS A 34 18.78 0.63 -1.69
CA HIS A 34 18.79 -0.56 -0.83
C HIS A 34 17.57 -1.47 -1.07
N LEU A 35 16.36 -0.93 -1.18
CA LEU A 35 15.16 -1.72 -1.47
C LEU A 35 15.23 -2.38 -2.86
N CYS A 36 15.76 -1.67 -3.86
CA CYS A 36 16.02 -2.22 -5.18
C CYS A 36 17.05 -3.37 -5.11
N ALA A 37 18.18 -3.18 -4.43
CA ALA A 37 19.18 -4.22 -4.24
C ALA A 37 18.63 -5.46 -3.52
N LEU A 38 17.78 -5.27 -2.49
CA LEU A 38 17.10 -6.37 -1.81
C LEU A 38 16.19 -7.16 -2.76
N ALA A 39 15.40 -6.47 -3.58
CA ALA A 39 14.53 -7.13 -4.56
C ALA A 39 15.34 -7.87 -5.64
N GLU A 40 16.41 -7.24 -6.16
CA GLU A 40 17.30 -7.83 -7.15
C GLU A 40 18.02 -9.07 -6.59
N SER A 41 18.42 -9.07 -5.32
CA SER A 41 18.99 -10.23 -4.63
C SER A 41 18.02 -11.42 -4.52
N ALA A 42 16.72 -11.15 -4.65
CA ALA A 42 15.64 -12.13 -4.72
C ALA A 42 15.23 -12.46 -6.18
N GLY A 43 15.95 -11.93 -7.18
CA GLY A 43 15.66 -12.12 -8.60
C GLY A 43 14.51 -11.28 -9.12
N VAL A 44 14.16 -10.17 -8.44
CA VAL A 44 12.98 -9.36 -8.73
C VAL A 44 13.34 -7.91 -9.04
N THR A 45 12.76 -7.36 -10.11
CA THR A 45 12.78 -5.91 -10.39
C THR A 45 11.46 -5.28 -9.97
N LEU A 46 11.51 -4.19 -9.20
CA LEU A 46 10.32 -3.46 -8.75
C LEU A 46 9.96 -2.33 -9.72
N TRP A 47 8.72 -2.34 -10.20
CA TRP A 47 8.14 -1.30 -11.05
C TRP A 47 7.01 -0.58 -10.32
N VAL A 48 6.89 0.73 -10.54
CA VAL A 48 5.76 1.54 -10.09
C VAL A 48 4.87 1.79 -11.29
N ASN A 49 3.62 1.34 -11.23
CA ASN A 49 2.66 1.36 -12.33
C ASN A 49 1.48 2.28 -11.98
N PRO A 50 1.23 3.35 -12.75
CA PRO A 50 0.12 4.27 -12.48
C PRO A 50 -1.24 3.79 -13.00
N HIS A 51 -1.26 2.70 -13.78
CA HIS A 51 -2.45 2.17 -14.46
C HIS A 51 -2.96 0.93 -13.72
N MET A 52 -4.09 1.06 -13.04
CA MET A 52 -4.63 0.04 -12.13
C MET A 52 -5.30 -1.13 -12.86
N GLU A 53 -5.59 -0.99 -14.15
CA GLU A 53 -6.06 -2.08 -15.02
C GLU A 53 -5.05 -3.24 -15.05
N GLY A 54 -3.75 -2.92 -14.98
CA GLY A 54 -2.69 -3.92 -14.88
C GLY A 54 -2.78 -4.77 -13.61
N LEU A 55 -3.10 -4.14 -12.47
CA LEU A 55 -3.30 -4.84 -11.21
C LEU A 55 -4.49 -5.80 -11.28
N LEU A 56 -5.60 -5.36 -11.88
CA LEU A 56 -6.77 -6.21 -12.09
C LEU A 56 -6.45 -7.42 -12.97
N ALA A 57 -5.71 -7.22 -14.07
CA ALA A 57 -5.30 -8.32 -14.94
C ALA A 57 -4.34 -9.32 -14.25
N VAL A 58 -3.53 -8.87 -13.29
CA VAL A 58 -2.73 -9.77 -12.44
C VAL A 58 -3.62 -10.52 -11.46
N ASN A 59 -4.54 -9.82 -10.77
CA ASN A 59 -5.46 -10.43 -9.81
C ASN A 59 -6.36 -11.48 -10.47
N ASP A 60 -6.99 -11.15 -11.60
CA ASP A 60 -7.88 -12.08 -12.33
C ASP A 60 -7.14 -13.37 -12.73
N ARG A 61 -5.88 -13.28 -13.18
CA ARG A 61 -5.05 -14.46 -13.49
C ARG A 61 -4.68 -15.26 -12.23
N ALA A 62 -4.28 -14.59 -11.16
CA ALA A 62 -3.90 -15.24 -9.91
C ALA A 62 -5.10 -15.92 -9.22
N ARG A 63 -6.29 -15.33 -9.31
CA ARG A 63 -7.58 -15.90 -8.90
C ARG A 63 -7.92 -17.15 -9.71
N ALA A 64 -7.81 -17.09 -11.04
CA ALA A 64 -8.04 -18.25 -11.90
C ALA A 64 -7.09 -19.41 -11.57
N ALA A 65 -5.88 -19.10 -11.08
CA ALA A 65 -4.92 -20.08 -10.58
C ALA A 65 -5.13 -20.50 -9.10
N GLY A 66 -6.13 -19.94 -8.41
CA GLY A 66 -6.44 -20.25 -7.01
C GLY A 66 -5.39 -19.76 -6.00
N THR A 67 -4.62 -18.72 -6.35
CA THR A 67 -3.46 -18.26 -5.55
C THR A 67 -3.65 -16.90 -4.91
N TRP A 68 -4.77 -16.22 -5.20
CA TRP A 68 -5.10 -14.91 -4.68
C TRP A 68 -6.62 -14.75 -4.63
N ASP A 69 -7.13 -14.08 -3.59
CA ASP A 69 -8.53 -13.71 -3.46
C ASP A 69 -8.94 -12.58 -4.42
N GLU A 70 -10.24 -12.29 -4.44
CA GLU A 70 -10.78 -11.11 -5.10
C GLU A 70 -10.14 -9.83 -4.57
N ILE A 71 -9.68 -8.98 -5.48
CA ILE A 71 -9.23 -7.65 -5.09
C ILE A 71 -10.38 -6.85 -4.49
N LEU A 72 -10.10 -6.15 -3.39
CA LEU A 72 -11.08 -5.28 -2.75
C LEU A 72 -11.57 -4.19 -3.72
N PRO A 73 -12.84 -3.76 -3.62
CA PRO A 73 -13.40 -2.70 -4.47
C PRO A 73 -12.55 -1.41 -4.48
N ALA A 74 -11.93 -1.09 -3.34
CA ALA A 74 -11.04 0.06 -3.16
C ALA A 74 -9.90 0.14 -4.18
N ALA A 75 -9.36 -1.00 -4.64
CA ALA A 75 -8.25 -1.07 -5.57
C ALA A 75 -8.68 -1.45 -7.00
N SER A 76 -9.98 -1.38 -7.30
CA SER A 76 -10.56 -1.78 -8.58
C SER A 76 -11.10 -0.58 -9.35
N VAL A 77 -10.63 -0.41 -10.59
CA VAL A 77 -11.18 0.61 -11.52
C VAL A 77 -12.65 0.38 -11.89
N ARG A 78 -13.21 -0.79 -11.53
CA ARG A 78 -14.64 -1.12 -11.72
C ARG A 78 -15.53 -0.37 -10.71
N HIS A 79 -14.98 0.05 -9.58
CA HIS A 79 -15.73 0.66 -8.46
C HIS A 79 -15.23 2.05 -8.10
N ARG A 80 -13.99 2.39 -8.48
CA ARG A 80 -13.33 3.64 -8.14
C ARG A 80 -12.70 4.29 -9.36
N SER A 81 -12.76 5.61 -9.43
CA SER A 81 -12.09 6.46 -10.41
C SER A 81 -10.60 6.57 -10.10
N LEU A 82 -9.90 5.44 -10.18
CA LEU A 82 -8.47 5.34 -9.91
C LEU A 82 -7.67 5.80 -11.13
N ASN A 83 -6.72 6.69 -10.90
CA ASN A 83 -5.83 7.23 -11.90
C ASN A 83 -4.50 7.64 -11.26
N ARG A 84 -3.55 8.09 -12.08
CA ARG A 84 -2.19 8.46 -11.64
C ARG A 84 -2.11 9.52 -10.53
N SER A 85 -3.16 10.31 -10.30
CA SER A 85 -3.19 11.29 -9.20
C SER A 85 -3.61 10.70 -7.86
N ASN A 86 -4.23 9.52 -7.83
CA ASN A 86 -4.76 8.92 -6.60
C ASN A 86 -4.45 7.42 -6.41
N ALA A 87 -3.84 6.76 -7.39
CA ALA A 87 -3.54 5.34 -7.29
C ALA A 87 -2.27 4.97 -8.08
N TYR A 88 -1.60 3.94 -7.60
CA TYR A 88 -0.60 3.18 -8.34
C TYR A 88 -0.46 1.78 -7.72
N TRP A 89 0.30 0.92 -8.37
CA TRP A 89 0.72 -0.36 -7.79
C TRP A 89 2.18 -0.67 -8.08
N ILE A 90 2.82 -1.33 -7.13
CA ILE A 90 4.12 -1.97 -7.26
C ILE A 90 3.93 -3.30 -7.99
N ASP A 91 4.69 -3.50 -9.06
CA ASP A 91 4.77 -4.75 -9.81
C ASP A 91 6.20 -5.29 -9.69
N GLY A 92 6.39 -6.31 -8.87
CA GLY A 92 7.65 -7.02 -8.75
C GLY A 92 7.71 -8.14 -9.77
N ARG A 93 8.61 -8.03 -10.76
CA ARG A 93 8.76 -9.01 -11.84
C ARG A 93 10.03 -9.83 -11.71
N ASN A 94 9.97 -11.13 -11.98
CA ASN A 94 11.14 -11.99 -12.09
C ASN A 94 11.87 -11.81 -13.44
N ALA A 95 12.93 -12.58 -13.68
CA ALA A 95 13.73 -12.53 -14.91
C ALA A 95 12.92 -12.90 -16.17
N GLU A 96 11.89 -13.73 -16.03
CA GLU A 96 10.96 -14.13 -17.09
C GLU A 96 9.90 -13.04 -17.37
N GLY A 97 9.90 -11.94 -16.62
CA GLY A 97 8.91 -10.88 -16.73
C GLY A 97 7.58 -11.18 -16.06
N GLU A 98 7.48 -12.27 -15.30
CA GLU A 98 6.28 -12.64 -14.55
C GLU A 98 6.15 -11.80 -13.28
N THR A 99 4.96 -11.25 -13.04
CA THR A 99 4.61 -10.61 -11.78
C THR A 99 4.57 -11.64 -10.64
N VAL A 100 5.47 -11.48 -9.68
CA VAL A 100 5.63 -12.37 -8.53
C VAL A 100 5.28 -11.71 -7.19
N THR A 101 5.18 -10.38 -7.15
CA THR A 101 4.64 -9.68 -5.99
C THR A 101 4.00 -8.37 -6.40
N VAL A 102 2.96 -7.99 -5.66
CA VAL A 102 2.23 -6.73 -5.87
C VAL A 102 1.91 -6.06 -4.55
N GLN A 103 1.82 -4.73 -4.59
CA GLN A 103 1.29 -3.87 -3.52
C GLN A 103 0.63 -2.67 -4.18
N ALA A 104 -0.50 -2.19 -3.67
CA ALA A 104 -1.15 -0.96 -4.15
C ALA A 104 -1.01 0.18 -3.14
N GLY A 105 -0.91 1.40 -3.65
CA GLY A 105 -1.00 2.63 -2.87
C GLY A 105 -2.19 3.45 -3.36
N LEU A 106 -3.15 3.70 -2.47
CA LEU A 106 -4.37 4.45 -2.75
C LEU A 106 -4.39 5.74 -1.94
N LEU A 107 -4.35 6.90 -2.60
CA LEU A 107 -4.38 8.21 -1.96
C LEU A 107 -5.81 8.67 -1.71
N TYR A 108 -6.07 9.07 -0.48
CA TYR A 108 -7.30 9.70 -0.04
C TYR A 108 -7.03 11.10 0.48
N ASP A 109 -7.87 12.04 0.05
CA ASP A 109 -7.94 13.36 0.68
C ASP A 109 -8.89 13.30 1.89
N CYS A 110 -8.31 13.23 3.07
CA CYS A 110 -9.02 13.14 4.34
C CYS A 110 -9.06 14.47 5.10
N ARG A 111 -8.96 15.63 4.41
CA ARG A 111 -9.04 16.94 5.09
C ARG A 111 -10.42 17.23 5.68
N GLU A 112 -11.47 16.89 4.94
CA GLU A 112 -12.88 17.12 5.33
C GLU A 112 -13.52 15.92 6.04
N ARG A 113 -13.07 14.71 5.75
CA ARG A 113 -13.53 13.46 6.40
C ARG A 113 -12.31 12.64 6.78
N SER A 114 -12.26 12.11 8.00
CA SER A 114 -11.15 11.24 8.40
C SER A 114 -11.15 9.94 7.59
N ILE A 115 -10.01 9.23 7.58
CA ILE A 115 -9.97 7.94 6.88
C ILE A 115 -10.96 6.94 7.49
N GLY A 116 -11.16 6.97 8.82
CA GLY A 116 -12.14 6.14 9.51
C GLY A 116 -13.57 6.44 9.09
N GLN A 117 -13.94 7.73 8.93
CA GLN A 117 -15.25 8.10 8.41
C GLN A 117 -15.46 7.57 6.98
N ARG A 118 -14.41 7.60 6.15
CA ARG A 118 -14.46 7.07 4.78
C ARG A 118 -14.57 5.55 4.72
N PHE A 119 -13.99 4.83 5.69
CA PHE A 119 -14.24 3.42 5.86
C PHE A 119 -15.71 3.18 6.21
N ALA A 120 -16.21 3.88 7.23
CA ALA A 120 -17.58 3.72 7.74
C ALA A 120 -18.68 4.00 6.71
N ASP A 121 -18.50 5.02 5.86
CA ASP A 121 -19.44 5.35 4.77
C ASP A 121 -19.15 4.63 3.45
N LEU A 122 -18.20 3.68 3.46
CA LEU A 122 -17.73 2.89 2.33
C LEU A 122 -17.11 3.70 1.17
N SER A 123 -16.86 5.01 1.32
CA SER A 123 -16.23 5.83 0.27
C SER A 123 -14.74 5.54 0.04
N VAL A 124 -14.11 4.70 0.88
CA VAL A 124 -12.83 4.07 0.52
C VAL A 124 -12.99 2.92 -0.49
N PHE A 125 -14.16 2.31 -0.60
CA PHE A 125 -14.41 1.15 -1.47
C PHE A 125 -15.08 1.58 -2.78
N TYR A 126 -15.95 2.59 -2.73
CA TYR A 126 -16.79 3.03 -3.85
C TYR A 126 -16.73 4.55 -4.03
N ASP A 127 -16.87 5.04 -5.26
CA ASP A 127 -16.99 6.48 -5.52
C ASP A 127 -18.38 6.99 -5.10
N GLU A 128 -19.40 6.17 -5.35
CA GLU A 128 -20.80 6.45 -5.03
C GLU A 128 -21.38 5.26 -4.22
N PRO A 129 -21.03 5.12 -2.93
CA PRO A 129 -21.41 3.95 -2.13
C PRO A 129 -22.91 3.64 -2.13
N GLU A 130 -23.76 4.66 -2.06
CA GLU A 130 -25.22 4.49 -2.05
C GLU A 130 -25.79 3.83 -3.31
N GLN A 131 -25.06 3.89 -4.44
CA GLN A 131 -25.47 3.31 -5.72
C GLN A 131 -24.67 2.05 -6.08
N GLN A 132 -23.40 2.00 -5.68
CA GLN A 132 -22.44 0.98 -6.10
C GLN A 132 -22.28 -0.16 -5.09
N ALA A 133 -22.47 0.12 -3.79
CA ALA A 133 -22.30 -0.89 -2.76
C ALA A 133 -23.47 -1.89 -2.80
N PRO A 134 -23.20 -3.20 -2.84
CA PRO A 134 -24.21 -4.23 -2.66
C PRO A 134 -25.05 -4.01 -1.40
N VAL A 135 -26.35 -4.32 -1.48
CA VAL A 135 -27.24 -4.28 -0.31
C VAL A 135 -26.71 -5.25 0.76
N GLY A 136 -26.54 -4.75 1.98
CA GLY A 136 -26.00 -5.51 3.11
C GLY A 136 -24.50 -5.33 3.32
N GLU A 137 -23.80 -4.64 2.42
CA GLU A 137 -22.39 -4.29 2.60
C GLU A 137 -22.24 -3.18 3.65
N PHE A 138 -21.28 -3.31 4.57
CA PHE A 138 -21.03 -2.30 5.60
C PHE A 138 -19.59 -2.35 6.11
N CYS A 139 -19.15 -1.29 6.77
CA CYS A 139 -17.88 -1.27 7.49
C CYS A 139 -18.04 -0.58 8.84
N ASP A 140 -17.87 -1.34 9.92
CA ASP A 140 -17.86 -0.79 11.27
C ASP A 140 -16.45 -0.32 11.62
N VAL A 141 -16.36 0.88 12.19
CA VAL A 141 -15.09 1.51 12.55
C VAL A 141 -15.14 1.95 14.00
N THR A 142 -14.32 1.30 14.84
CA THR A 142 -14.15 1.64 16.26
C THR A 142 -12.77 2.21 16.58
N SER A 143 -11.87 2.24 15.60
CA SER A 143 -10.53 2.82 15.75
C SER A 143 -10.60 4.33 15.96
N GLU A 144 -10.33 4.80 17.17
CA GLU A 144 -10.20 6.24 17.46
C GLU A 144 -9.11 6.90 16.61
N VAL A 145 -8.01 6.18 16.35
CA VAL A 145 -6.93 6.65 15.50
C VAL A 145 -7.41 6.84 14.06
N ALA A 146 -8.14 5.88 13.49
CA ALA A 146 -8.68 6.03 12.14
C ALA A 146 -9.73 7.16 12.06
N LEU A 147 -10.61 7.26 13.07
CA LEU A 147 -11.65 8.28 13.15
C LEU A 147 -11.08 9.70 13.34
N GLY A 148 -9.92 9.83 13.97
CA GLY A 148 -9.21 11.11 14.13
C GLY A 148 -8.25 11.47 13.00
N LEU A 149 -7.85 10.51 12.14
CA LEU A 149 -6.78 10.72 11.16
C LEU A 149 -7.27 11.48 9.92
N ARG A 150 -6.70 12.68 9.70
CA ARG A 150 -7.02 13.61 8.62
C ARG A 150 -5.78 13.98 7.79
N GLY A 151 -6.00 14.68 6.68
CA GLY A 151 -4.95 15.09 5.74
C GLY A 151 -4.86 14.18 4.52
N ARG A 152 -3.73 14.17 3.80
CA ARG A 152 -3.49 13.27 2.67
C ARG A 152 -3.03 11.92 3.20
N VAL A 153 -3.88 10.90 3.11
CA VAL A 153 -3.63 9.58 3.66
C VAL A 153 -3.48 8.58 2.54
N VAL A 154 -2.41 7.81 2.55
CA VAL A 154 -2.27 6.67 1.62
C VAL A 154 -2.65 5.39 2.33
N TRP A 155 -3.63 4.67 1.80
CA TRP A 155 -3.90 3.30 2.21
C TRP A 155 -3.05 2.35 1.36
N THR A 156 -2.15 1.61 2.00
CA THR A 156 -1.43 0.50 1.37
C THR A 156 -2.33 -0.73 1.36
N ASN A 157 -2.62 -1.26 0.17
CA ASN A 157 -3.60 -2.31 -0.04
C ASN A 157 -3.09 -3.35 -1.07
N ALA A 158 -3.89 -4.36 -1.40
CA ALA A 158 -3.65 -5.36 -2.45
C ALA A 158 -2.26 -6.00 -2.37
N GLY A 159 -1.83 -6.34 -1.16
CA GLY A 159 -0.55 -6.99 -0.94
C GLY A 159 -0.62 -8.47 -1.29
N TRP A 160 0.17 -8.91 -2.26
CA TRP A 160 0.29 -10.33 -2.61
C TRP A 160 1.71 -10.69 -3.05
N THR A 161 2.12 -11.92 -2.76
CA THR A 161 3.36 -12.52 -3.24
C THR A 161 3.04 -13.94 -3.69
N LYS A 162 3.44 -14.28 -4.93
CA LYS A 162 3.22 -15.59 -5.51
C LYS A 162 3.82 -16.68 -4.60
N PRO A 163 3.07 -17.75 -4.29
CA PRO A 163 3.62 -18.88 -3.54
C PRO A 163 4.89 -19.43 -4.19
N GLY A 164 5.94 -19.64 -3.40
CA GLY A 164 7.24 -20.13 -3.88
C GLY A 164 8.10 -19.09 -4.61
N ALA A 165 7.61 -17.86 -4.84
CA ALA A 165 8.41 -16.82 -5.46
C ALA A 165 9.34 -16.14 -4.46
N GLY A 166 10.65 -16.32 -4.70
CA GLY A 166 11.70 -15.53 -4.08
C GLY A 166 11.98 -15.82 -2.60
N LYS A 167 13.12 -15.34 -2.13
CA LYS A 167 13.64 -15.55 -0.76
C LYS A 167 12.69 -14.95 0.29
N ARG A 168 12.80 -15.45 1.53
CA ARG A 168 12.08 -14.90 2.71
C ARG A 168 12.21 -13.37 2.76
N GLY A 169 11.09 -12.67 2.67
CA GLY A 169 11.02 -11.22 2.86
C GLY A 169 10.63 -10.39 1.65
N LEU A 170 10.35 -10.99 0.49
CA LEU A 170 9.92 -10.23 -0.71
C LEU A 170 8.68 -9.36 -0.44
N PHE A 171 7.65 -9.90 0.22
CA PHE A 171 6.46 -9.14 0.63
C PHE A 171 6.82 -7.88 1.45
N ARG A 172 7.75 -8.03 2.42
CA ARG A 172 8.24 -6.93 3.25
C ARG A 172 8.97 -5.88 2.40
N THR A 173 9.86 -6.31 1.51
CA THR A 173 10.58 -5.41 0.61
C THR A 173 9.62 -4.64 -0.28
N ALA A 174 8.66 -5.33 -0.91
CA ALA A 174 7.63 -4.72 -1.74
C ALA A 174 6.76 -3.73 -0.95
N GLN A 175 6.39 -4.05 0.29
CA GLN A 175 5.58 -3.18 1.12
C GLN A 175 6.32 -1.91 1.58
N ARG A 176 7.62 -2.01 1.85
CA ARG A 176 8.47 -0.83 2.11
C ARG A 176 8.67 0.00 0.85
N ALA A 177 8.85 -0.64 -0.31
CA ALA A 177 8.87 0.03 -1.61
C ALA A 177 7.56 0.76 -1.91
N ASN A 178 6.42 0.20 -1.54
CA ASN A 178 5.10 0.84 -1.62
C ASN A 178 5.05 2.11 -0.75
N LYS A 179 5.46 2.03 0.52
CA LYS A 179 5.55 3.24 1.37
C LYS A 179 6.48 4.31 0.76
N LEU A 180 7.64 3.90 0.24
CA LEU A 180 8.59 4.81 -0.40
C LEU A 180 8.03 5.46 -1.68
N ALA A 181 7.45 4.68 -2.59
CA ALA A 181 6.83 5.20 -3.81
C ALA A 181 5.70 6.19 -3.48
N SER A 182 4.87 5.88 -2.48
CA SER A 182 3.83 6.79 -1.99
C SER A 182 4.41 8.14 -1.54
N TRP A 183 5.56 8.11 -0.85
CA TRP A 183 6.27 9.32 -0.45
C TRP A 183 6.78 10.11 -1.65
N LEU A 184 7.45 9.44 -2.60
CA LEU A 184 8.04 10.08 -3.78
C LEU A 184 6.97 10.72 -4.68
N LEU A 185 5.79 10.10 -4.80
CA LEU A 185 4.69 10.60 -5.61
C LEU A 185 3.92 11.73 -4.92
N TRP A 186 3.58 11.57 -3.65
CA TRP A 186 2.55 12.39 -3.02
C TRP A 186 2.95 13.07 -1.70
N GLN A 187 4.01 12.61 -1.04
CA GLN A 187 4.44 13.08 0.29
C GLN A 187 3.26 13.14 1.29
N PRO A 188 2.56 12.01 1.54
CA PRO A 188 1.35 12.01 2.35
C PRO A 188 1.63 12.42 3.81
N ASP A 189 0.57 12.79 4.52
CA ASP A 189 0.62 13.11 5.94
C ASP A 189 0.71 11.83 6.80
N ALA A 190 0.11 10.73 6.31
CA ALA A 190 0.20 9.41 6.91
C ALA A 190 0.03 8.30 5.87
N MET A 191 0.51 7.10 6.21
CA MET A 191 0.22 5.87 5.49
C MET A 191 -0.49 4.90 6.44
N VAL A 192 -1.47 4.17 5.94
CA VAL A 192 -2.29 3.25 6.74
C VAL A 192 -2.41 1.89 6.06
N SER A 193 -2.74 0.88 6.86
CA SER A 193 -3.17 -0.44 6.37
C SER A 193 -4.25 -0.98 7.29
N VAL A 194 -4.94 -2.01 6.83
CA VAL A 194 -5.78 -2.88 7.65
C VAL A 194 -5.25 -4.30 7.54
N VAL A 195 -5.26 -5.04 8.65
CA VAL A 195 -4.54 -6.30 8.78
C VAL A 195 -5.41 -7.28 9.56
N GLU A 196 -5.79 -8.40 8.94
CA GLU A 196 -6.51 -9.47 9.65
C GLU A 196 -5.63 -10.13 10.75
N PRO A 197 -6.21 -10.68 11.82
CA PRO A 197 -5.48 -11.29 12.93
C PRO A 197 -4.41 -12.30 12.49
N HIS A 198 -4.70 -13.14 11.49
CA HIS A 198 -3.82 -14.22 11.07
C HIS A 198 -2.54 -13.72 10.36
N ILE A 199 -2.53 -12.49 9.83
CA ILE A 199 -1.36 -11.87 9.18
C ILE A 199 -0.58 -10.93 10.12
N VAL A 200 -1.06 -10.62 11.33
CA VAL A 200 -0.36 -9.77 12.31
C VAL A 200 1.12 -10.16 12.54
N PRO A 201 1.52 -11.45 12.60
CA PRO A 201 2.93 -11.83 12.74
C PRO A 201 3.83 -11.40 11.57
N VAL A 202 3.27 -11.30 10.34
CA VAL A 202 4.00 -10.76 9.17
C VAL A 202 4.23 -9.26 9.34
N TRP A 203 3.31 -8.59 10.01
CA TRP A 203 3.33 -7.16 10.23
C TRP A 203 4.14 -6.72 11.44
N SER A 204 4.80 -7.61 12.19
CA SER A 204 5.54 -7.27 13.41
C SER A 204 6.53 -6.10 13.24
N PRO A 205 6.86 -5.34 14.31
CA PRO A 205 7.77 -4.20 14.19
C PRO A 205 9.15 -4.56 13.62
N SER A 206 9.66 -5.75 13.94
CA SER A 206 10.92 -6.28 13.40
C SER A 206 10.88 -6.57 11.89
N ARG A 207 9.69 -6.67 11.30
CA ARG A 207 9.49 -6.90 9.87
C ARG A 207 9.05 -5.62 9.15
N MET A 208 8.08 -4.88 9.67
CA MET A 208 7.47 -3.75 8.94
C MET A 208 7.90 -2.37 9.43
N GLY A 209 8.83 -2.31 10.39
CA GLY A 209 9.26 -1.08 11.05
C GLY A 209 8.33 -0.67 12.20
N ILE A 210 8.73 0.39 12.90
CA ILE A 210 7.90 1.01 13.95
C ILE A 210 6.59 1.48 13.32
N ARG A 211 5.48 1.20 14.00
CA ARG A 211 4.13 1.58 13.57
C ARG A 211 3.20 1.60 14.77
N HIS A 212 2.07 2.27 14.61
CA HIS A 212 0.90 2.04 15.45
C HIS A 212 0.09 0.89 14.86
N MET A 213 -0.46 0.03 15.70
CA MET A 213 -1.43 -1.00 15.35
C MET A 213 -2.43 -1.08 16.51
N ASP A 214 -3.72 -1.03 16.20
CA ASP A 214 -4.75 -1.19 17.23
C ASP A 214 -4.64 -2.58 17.88
N ASP A 215 -4.76 -2.65 19.20
CA ASP A 215 -4.58 -3.90 19.96
C ASP A 215 -5.66 -4.94 19.63
N ALA A 216 -6.87 -4.48 19.29
CA ALA A 216 -7.99 -5.30 18.84
C ALA A 216 -8.36 -4.97 17.39
N THR A 217 -9.12 -5.85 16.74
CA THR A 217 -9.70 -5.55 15.43
C THR A 217 -10.70 -4.40 15.57
N SER A 218 -10.50 -3.36 14.78
CA SER A 218 -11.16 -2.06 14.93
C SER A 218 -11.75 -1.52 13.61
N ILE A 219 -11.49 -2.24 12.51
CA ILE A 219 -12.16 -2.10 11.22
C ILE A 219 -12.80 -3.45 10.93
N ASN A 220 -14.12 -3.53 10.90
CA ASN A 220 -14.84 -4.73 10.47
C ASN A 220 -15.55 -4.44 9.15
N TYR A 221 -15.04 -4.97 8.05
CA TYR A 221 -15.66 -4.80 6.75
C TYR A 221 -16.43 -6.08 6.40
N HIS A 222 -17.74 -5.96 6.19
CA HIS A 222 -18.55 -7.04 5.64
C HIS A 222 -18.66 -6.84 4.14
N GLN A 223 -18.06 -7.73 3.35
CA GLN A 223 -18.20 -7.74 1.89
C GLN A 223 -19.22 -8.78 1.48
N VAL A 224 -20.23 -8.36 0.71
CA VAL A 224 -21.26 -9.30 0.23
C VAL A 224 -20.62 -10.38 -0.65
N GLY A 225 -20.88 -11.64 -0.32
CA GLY A 225 -20.33 -12.81 -1.00
C GLY A 225 -19.03 -13.35 -0.38
N ASN A 226 -18.28 -12.54 0.38
CA ASN A 226 -16.99 -12.95 0.96
C ASN A 226 -17.02 -13.01 2.50
N GLY A 227 -17.99 -12.34 3.15
CA GLY A 227 -18.17 -12.35 4.60
C GLY A 227 -17.49 -11.18 5.30
N GLU A 228 -17.19 -11.37 6.59
CA GLU A 228 -16.62 -10.33 7.44
C GLU A 228 -15.10 -10.44 7.55
N PHE A 229 -14.45 -9.29 7.45
CA PHE A 229 -13.02 -9.09 7.61
C PHE A 229 -12.76 -8.25 8.86
N PRO A 230 -12.63 -8.87 10.04
CA PRO A 230 -12.22 -8.18 11.24
C PRO A 230 -10.72 -7.88 11.14
N MET A 231 -10.35 -6.61 11.14
CA MET A 231 -8.98 -6.16 10.87
C MET A 231 -8.49 -5.15 11.92
N HIS A 232 -7.20 -5.23 12.23
CA HIS A 232 -6.48 -4.22 12.99
C HIS A 232 -6.19 -3.02 12.10
N PHE A 233 -6.50 -1.81 12.56
CA PHE A 233 -6.02 -0.60 11.91
C PHE A 233 -4.52 -0.40 12.18
N VAL A 234 -3.77 -0.02 11.16
CA VAL A 234 -2.32 0.19 11.23
C VAL A 234 -1.98 1.57 10.70
N LEU A 235 -1.14 2.31 11.44
CA LEU A 235 -0.70 3.66 11.08
C LEU A 235 0.83 3.80 11.07
N PHE A 236 1.33 4.33 9.97
CA PHE A 236 2.68 4.85 9.80
C PHE A 236 2.60 6.37 9.66
N THR A 237 2.99 7.08 10.71
CA THR A 237 3.22 8.53 10.64
C THR A 237 4.47 8.82 9.81
N ARG A 238 4.72 10.09 9.48
CA ARG A 238 5.98 10.49 8.84
C ARG A 238 7.21 10.07 9.67
N SER A 239 7.16 10.20 11.00
CA SER A 239 8.26 9.80 11.87
C SER A 239 8.47 8.29 11.85
N HIS A 240 7.41 7.49 11.86
CA HIS A 240 7.50 6.03 11.69
C HIS A 240 8.15 5.67 10.34
N PHE A 241 7.70 6.30 9.26
CA PHE A 241 8.24 6.05 7.93
C PHE A 241 9.73 6.38 7.82
N PHE A 242 10.13 7.60 8.20
CA PHE A 242 11.54 8.01 8.12
C PHE A 242 12.43 7.26 9.09
N GLY A 243 11.92 6.91 10.28
CA GLY A 243 12.63 6.05 11.23
C GLY A 243 12.90 4.66 10.65
N ASP A 244 11.92 4.05 9.97
CA ASP A 244 12.09 2.76 9.27
C ASP A 244 13.14 2.88 8.15
N LEU A 245 13.08 3.95 7.34
CA LEU A 245 14.10 4.18 6.30
C LEU A 245 15.51 4.30 6.88
N ALA A 246 15.67 5.10 7.94
CA ALA A 246 16.98 5.33 8.58
C ALA A 246 17.54 4.03 9.16
N ALA A 247 16.71 3.27 9.89
CA ALA A 247 17.11 1.99 10.48
C ALA A 247 17.55 0.98 9.42
N MET A 248 16.88 0.92 8.27
CA MET A 248 17.29 0.05 7.16
C MET A 248 18.67 0.42 6.62
N THR A 249 18.91 1.72 6.39
CA THR A 249 20.19 2.19 5.83
C THR A 249 21.37 2.11 6.81
N MET A 250 21.09 2.09 8.11
CA MET A 250 22.13 2.01 9.16
C MET A 250 22.55 0.58 9.50
N SER A 251 21.68 -0.42 9.28
CA SER A 251 21.95 -1.83 9.61
C SER A 251 23.10 -2.46 8.80
N GLU A 252 23.70 -1.72 7.87
CA GLU A 252 24.84 -2.13 7.04
C GLU A 252 26.17 -1.42 7.42
N ALA A 253 26.17 -0.53 8.41
CA ALA A 253 27.39 0.12 8.90
C ALA A 253 28.07 -0.62 10.08
N ALA A 254 27.54 -1.79 10.46
CA ALA A 254 28.02 -2.64 11.55
C ALA A 254 28.22 -4.08 11.06
#